data_AF-A0A6P0DSN0-F1
#
_entry.id   AF-A0A6P0DSN0-F1
#
_cell.length_a   1.000
_cell.length_b   1.000
_cell.length_c   1.000
_cell.angle_alpha   90.00
_cell.angle_beta   90.00
_cell.angle_gamma   90.00
#
_symmetry.space_group_name_H-M   'P 1'
#
loop_
_entity.id
_entity.type
_entity.pdbx_description
1 polymer ?
#
loop_
_entity_poly.entity_id
_entity_poly.type
_entity_poly.pdbx_seq_one_letter_code
_entity_poly.pdbx_strand_id
1 'polypeptide(L)' 'MSQTTYTLSQLNGMDASQFVQVLGGVYEHSPWVAEQAATQRPFASAEALAAAMRNAVDTAG' A
#
# COMPACT_ATOMS: atom_id res chain seq x y z
N MET A 1 7.41 4.34 17.69
CA MET A 1 7.43 4.53 16.23
C MET A 1 6.28 5.45 15.88
N SER A 2 6.56 6.64 15.39
CA SER A 2 5.54 7.65 15.08
C SER A 2 4.67 7.13 13.93
N GLN A 3 3.38 6.90 14.18
CA GLN A 3 2.44 6.53 13.13
C GLN A 3 2.20 7.76 12.25
N THR A 4 2.86 7.82 11.09
CA THR A 4 2.66 8.89 10.13
C THR A 4 1.36 8.64 9.37
N THR A 5 0.33 9.42 9.67
CA THR A 5 -0.97 9.34 8.98
C THR A 5 -0.88 10.02 7.61
N TYR A 6 -1.05 9.25 6.54
CA TYR A 6 -1.16 9.78 5.17
C TYR A 6 -2.60 9.72 4.69
N THR A 7 -3.02 10.72 3.90
CA THR A 7 -4.33 10.69 3.26
C THR A 7 -4.30 9.81 2.01
N LEU A 8 -5.44 9.22 1.65
CA LEU A 8 -5.55 8.39 0.44
C LEU A 8 -5.18 9.15 -0.83
N SER A 9 -5.55 10.44 -0.90
CA SER A 9 -5.23 11.30 -2.03
C SER A 9 -3.71 11.48 -2.18
N GLN A 10 -2.98 11.65 -1.07
CA GLN A 10 -1.52 11.67 -1.10
C GLN A 10 -0.93 10.33 -1.56
N LEU A 11 -1.43 9.20 -1.04
CA LEU A 11 -0.95 7.87 -1.44
C LEU A 11 -1.19 7.58 -2.94
N ASN A 12 -2.33 8.02 -3.48
CA ASN A 12 -2.65 7.90 -4.90
C ASN A 12 -1.77 8.80 -5.77
N GLY A 13 -1.33 9.95 -5.25
CA GLY A 13 -0.44 10.88 -5.95
C GLY A 13 1.06 10.58 -5.82
N MET A 14 1.45 9.65 -4.92
CA MET A 14 2.85 9.27 -4.73
C MET A 14 3.34 8.37 -5.86
N ASP A 15 4.62 8.48 -6.20
CA ASP A 15 5.32 7.48 -7.00
C ASP A 15 5.29 6.09 -6.35
N ALA A 16 5.39 5.04 -7.17
CA ALA A 16 5.39 3.67 -6.67
C ALA A 16 6.47 3.43 -5.60
N SER A 17 7.69 3.92 -5.81
CA SER A 17 8.78 3.77 -4.82
C SER A 17 8.48 4.48 -3.49
N GLN A 18 7.86 5.67 -3.53
CA GLN A 18 7.44 6.41 -2.32
C GLN A 18 6.32 5.67 -1.58
N PHE A 19 5.32 5.18 -2.33
CA PHE A 19 4.22 4.40 -1.78
C PHE A 19 4.72 3.13 -1.08
N VAL A 20 5.67 2.42 -1.70
CA VAL A 20 6.30 1.21 -1.13
C VAL A 20 7.19 1.55 0.07
N GLN A 21 7.90 2.68 0.07
CA GLN A 21 8.65 3.12 1.25
C GLN A 21 7.74 3.43 2.44
N VAL A 22 6.60 4.09 2.18
CA VAL A 22 5.64 4.48 3.23
C VAL A 22 4.85 3.28 3.74
N LEU A 23 4.38 2.41 2.85
CA LEU A 23 3.49 1.29 3.19
C LEU A 23 4.21 -0.06 3.32
N GLY A 24 5.41 -0.20 2.78
CA GLY A 24 6.25 -1.40 2.96
C GLY A 24 6.74 -1.58 4.38
N GLY A 25 6.71 -0.52 5.21
CA GLY A 25 6.91 -0.62 6.66
C GLY A 25 5.70 -1.16 7.43
N VAL A 26 4.52 -1.30 6.80
CA VAL A 26 3.31 -1.86 7.43
C VAL A 26 3.39 -3.39 7.52
N TYR A 27 3.98 -4.03 6.52
CA TYR A 27 4.19 -5.47 6.49
C TYR A 27 5.67 -5.77 6.68
N GLU A 28 6.06 -6.17 7.89
CA GLU A 28 7.42 -6.63 8.17
C GLU A 28 7.80 -7.76 7.18
N HIS A 29 8.95 -7.59 6.52
CA HIS A 29 9.52 -8.50 5.52
C HIS A 29 8.74 -8.68 4.20
N SER A 30 7.66 -7.93 3.93
CA SER A 30 6.87 -8.10 2.70
C SER A 30 6.65 -6.80 1.91
N PRO A 31 7.72 -6.11 1.45
CA PRO A 31 7.58 -4.89 0.66
C PRO A 31 6.83 -5.10 -0.66
N TRP A 32 6.89 -6.33 -1.19
CA TRP A 32 6.21 -6.75 -2.42
C TRP A 32 4.68 -6.58 -2.37
N VAL A 33 4.08 -6.61 -1.18
CA VAL A 33 2.62 -6.37 -0.99
C VAL A 33 2.27 -4.94 -1.36
N ALA A 34 3.09 -3.98 -0.91
CA ALA A 34 2.92 -2.57 -1.25
C ALA A 34 3.22 -2.33 -2.73
N GLU A 35 4.17 -3.07 -3.33
CA GLU A 35 4.46 -2.97 -4.77
C GLU A 35 3.28 -3.45 -5.61
N GLN A 36 2.69 -4.60 -5.25
CA GLN A 36 1.49 -5.11 -5.91
C GLN A 36 0.30 -4.16 -5.74
N ALA A 37 0.04 -3.68 -4.52
CA ALA A 37 -1.00 -2.69 -4.28
C ALA A 37 -0.74 -1.38 -5.06
N ALA A 38 0.52 -0.98 -5.25
CA ALA A 38 0.85 0.21 -6.03
C ALA A 38 0.39 0.12 -7.50
N THR A 39 0.23 -1.08 -8.06
CA THR A 39 -0.29 -1.29 -9.43
C THR A 39 -1.81 -1.16 -9.55
N GLN A 40 -2.53 -1.30 -8.42
CA GLN A 40 -4.00 -1.24 -8.34
C GLN A 40 -4.53 0.19 -8.13
N ARG A 41 -3.64 1.17 -8.02
CA ARG A 41 -3.98 2.59 -7.90
C ARG A 41 -4.62 3.13 -9.19
N PRO A 42 -5.49 4.14 -9.10
CA PRO A 42 -5.87 4.88 -7.90
C PRO A 42 -6.94 4.16 -7.06
N PHE A 43 -6.84 4.26 -5.73
CA PHE A 43 -7.82 3.72 -4.79
C PHE A 43 -8.93 4.73 -4.52
N ALA A 44 -10.17 4.25 -4.44
CA ALA A 44 -11.33 5.09 -4.09
C ALA A 44 -11.44 5.38 -2.58
N SER A 45 -11.03 4.42 -1.74
CA SER A 45 -11.12 4.49 -0.27
C SER A 45 -9.95 3.77 0.41
N ALA A 46 -9.71 4.06 1.69
CA ALA A 46 -8.74 3.32 2.51
C ALA A 46 -9.07 1.81 2.59
N GLU A 47 -10.36 1.46 2.55
CA GLU A 47 -10.81 0.07 2.48
C GLU A 47 -10.39 -0.61 1.18
N ALA A 48 -10.43 0.10 0.04
CA ALA A 48 -9.98 -0.45 -1.25
C ALA A 48 -8.46 -0.70 -1.24
N LEU A 49 -7.69 0.20 -0.63
CA LEU A 49 -6.26 0.00 -0.40
C LEU A 49 -6.00 -1.23 0.47
N ALA A 50 -6.68 -1.35 1.60
CA ALA A 50 -6.53 -2.48 2.51
C ALA A 50 -6.94 -3.81 1.85
N ALA A 51 -8.02 -3.80 1.06
CA ALA A 51 -8.47 -4.95 0.28
C ALA A 51 -7.43 -5.36 -0.79
N ALA A 52 -6.82 -4.40 -1.48
CA ALA A 52 -5.77 -4.69 -2.46
C ALA A 52 -4.52 -5.28 -1.82
N MET A 53 -4.09 -4.76 -0.66
CA MET A 53 -2.99 -5.34 0.11
C MET A 53 -3.30 -6.76 0.59
N ARG A 54 -4.52 -6.98 1.10
CA ARG A 54 -4.98 -8.31 1.51
C ARG A 54 -4.97 -9.28 0.33
N ASN A 55 -5.48 -8.85 -0.82
CA ASN A 55 -5.53 -9.67 -2.03
C ASN A 55 -4.15 -10.00 -2.56
N ALA A 56 -3.19 -9.07 -2.50
CA ALA A 56 -1.79 -9.33 -2.84
C ALA A 56 -1.18 -10.43 -1.96
N VAL A 57 -1.45 -10.41 -0.64
CA VAL A 57 -1.00 -11.48 0.27
C VAL A 57 -1.68 -12.81 -0.05
N ASP A 58 -2.99 -12.78 -0.32
CA ASP A 58 -3.79 -13.96 -0.66
C ASP A 58 -3.35 -14.63 -1.97
N THR A 59 -3.02 -13.85 -2.99
CA THR A 59 -2.55 -14.36 -4.30
C THR A 59 -1.11 -14.87 -4.29
N ALA A 60 -0.33 -14.59 -3.23
CA ALA A 60 1.01 -15.17 -3.05
C ALA A 60 1.01 -16.52 -2.32
N GLY A 61 -0.15 -16.96 -1.82
CA GLY A 61 -0.36 -18.22 -1.09
C GLY A 61 -0.71 -19.41 -1.97
#